data_AF-A0A1F9FHD0-F1
#
_entry.id   AF-A0A1F9FHD0-F1
#
_cell.length_a   1.000
_cell.length_b   1.000
_cell.length_c   1.000
_cell.angle_alpha   90.00
_cell.angle_beta   90.00
_cell.angle_gamma   90.00
#
_symmetry.space_group_name_H-M   'P 1'
#
loop_
_entity.id
_entity.type
_entity.pdbx_description
1 polymer ?
#
loop_
_entity_poly.entity_id
_entity_poly.type
_entity_poly.pdbx_seq_one_letter_code
_entity_poly.pdbx_strand_id
1 'polypeptide(L)'
;MRAHHAWSALLAFALVPLGGCEGCVPDPPSDAGTEGEGEGEGEGEGEGEGEPDPAIVAFCGLVDQCDFQDLETCITDTQAENDRIRDLGGVTCTQAADEQLVLLQCLAGLTCVELPDAGAVQAACPIAAEVADLTQRCENGEPPPCNEDTEGFGDPCTNGDDDPPCGVFVCNPITGQLVCNDPGRNDCGVCPLACTPDTADAVCGDGVECMAGFCELDDRAGRVGQPCGEFLCGVGACMTGGRVTQCVGGDIERNVCGGCAEIEDGLTPGDPCSSCDTGVQTCTVDDEALVCHHGRSPDNSCGSCQRCVLAHAFMQDAQPQGGYLEPGTTAIIEDVGGGGSASVQLIFDPLIAGPGACCIPVGVVYLSSAADPFAGMSWPLSPEFADTVDYQPDLLADPVRTYTISASVVADLASYRYVVLVDESGLFLDPVLAVGELVSGPPP
;
A
#
# COMPACT_ATOMS: atom_id res chain seq x y z
N MET A 1 -65.96 -0.01 -8.42
CA MET A 1 -64.82 0.39 -7.57
C MET A 1 -64.18 -0.84 -6.94
N ARG A 2 -63.56 -1.70 -7.77
CA ARG A 2 -62.69 -2.82 -7.39
C ARG A 2 -61.81 -3.10 -8.62
N ALA A 3 -60.56 -3.50 -8.35
CA ALA A 3 -59.45 -3.81 -9.28
C ALA A 3 -58.63 -2.61 -9.80
N HIS A 4 -57.55 -2.27 -9.09
CA HIS A 4 -56.38 -1.53 -9.60
C HIS A 4 -55.09 -1.80 -8.77
N HIS A 5 -54.98 -2.93 -8.04
CA HIS A 5 -53.89 -3.15 -7.08
C HIS A 5 -53.20 -4.53 -7.19
N ALA A 6 -53.20 -5.17 -8.36
CA ALA A 6 -52.64 -6.52 -8.50
C ALA A 6 -51.19 -6.59 -9.02
N TRP A 7 -50.63 -5.53 -9.63
CA TRP A 7 -49.32 -5.64 -10.32
C TRP A 7 -48.14 -4.89 -9.68
N SER A 8 -48.36 -3.98 -8.72
CA SER A 8 -47.26 -3.31 -8.00
C SER A 8 -46.50 -4.22 -7.01
N ALA A 9 -46.84 -5.51 -6.91
CA ALA A 9 -46.27 -6.43 -5.92
C ALA A 9 -45.16 -7.35 -6.47
N LEU A 10 -44.97 -7.42 -7.79
CA LEU A 10 -43.96 -8.31 -8.39
C LEU A 10 -42.57 -7.65 -8.56
N LEU A 11 -42.48 -6.32 -8.43
CA LEU A 11 -41.22 -5.56 -8.43
C LEU A 11 -40.71 -5.16 -7.02
N ALA A 12 -41.41 -5.53 -5.94
CA ALA A 12 -41.12 -5.06 -4.59
C ALA A 12 -40.75 -6.16 -3.58
N PHE A 13 -39.98 -7.18 -3.98
CA PHE A 13 -39.47 -8.22 -3.08
C PHE A 13 -37.94 -8.20 -2.97
N ALA A 14 -37.44 -7.17 -2.28
CA ALA A 14 -36.19 -7.27 -1.55
C ALA A 14 -36.40 -6.71 -0.13
N LEU A 15 -36.29 -7.62 0.86
CA LEU A 15 -36.11 -7.41 2.32
C LEU A 15 -37.25 -7.89 3.27
N VAL A 16 -36.91 -8.95 4.03
CA VAL A 16 -37.35 -9.37 5.41
C VAL A 16 -38.67 -10.20 5.58
N PRO A 17 -38.88 -10.95 6.71
CA PRO A 17 -38.50 -12.34 6.97
C PRO A 17 -39.69 -13.35 7.09
N LEU A 18 -39.32 -14.64 7.14
CA LEU A 18 -40.11 -15.86 7.33
C LEU A 18 -41.26 -15.79 8.36
N GLY A 19 -42.46 -16.27 7.98
CA GLY A 19 -43.57 -16.53 8.90
C GLY A 19 -44.77 -17.29 8.32
N GLY A 20 -44.74 -18.64 8.44
CA GLY A 20 -45.85 -19.53 8.84
C GLY A 20 -47.18 -19.57 8.06
N CYS A 21 -47.43 -20.73 7.44
CA CYS A 21 -48.69 -21.16 6.82
C CYS A 21 -49.83 -21.51 7.81
N GLU A 22 -51.05 -21.58 7.23
CA GLU A 22 -52.13 -22.59 7.41
C GLU A 22 -53.52 -22.08 7.88
N GLY A 23 -54.56 -22.45 7.11
CA GLY A 23 -55.95 -22.49 7.57
C GLY A 23 -57.03 -22.51 6.48
N CYS A 24 -57.48 -23.70 6.07
CA CYS A 24 -58.56 -23.99 5.09
C CYS A 24 -59.98 -23.88 5.67
N VAL A 25 -61.02 -23.54 4.87
CA VAL A 25 -62.42 -24.12 4.86
C VAL A 25 -63.13 -23.80 3.52
N PRO A 26 -63.97 -24.68 2.91
CA PRO A 26 -64.59 -24.54 1.57
C PRO A 26 -66.06 -24.01 1.53
N ASP A 27 -66.50 -23.67 0.30
CA ASP A 27 -67.81 -23.14 -0.24
C ASP A 27 -69.10 -23.96 0.07
N PRO A 28 -70.37 -23.67 -0.39
CA PRO A 28 -70.92 -22.74 -1.43
C PRO A 28 -72.36 -22.15 -1.08
N PRO A 29 -73.36 -21.85 -1.96
CA PRO A 29 -73.43 -21.56 -3.43
C PRO A 29 -74.27 -20.29 -3.86
N SER A 30 -74.12 -19.95 -5.16
CA SER A 30 -75.05 -19.35 -6.17
C SER A 30 -76.14 -18.32 -5.83
N ASP A 31 -76.22 -17.22 -6.63
CA ASP A 31 -77.47 -16.81 -7.31
C ASP A 31 -77.26 -15.74 -8.40
N ALA A 32 -78.26 -15.66 -9.28
CA ALA A 32 -78.30 -15.11 -10.64
C ALA A 32 -78.64 -13.61 -10.80
N GLY A 33 -78.47 -13.11 -12.04
CA GLY A 33 -79.06 -11.87 -12.60
C GLY A 33 -78.09 -10.67 -12.61
N THR A 34 -77.99 -9.81 -13.62
CA THR A 34 -78.93 -9.40 -14.67
C THR A 34 -78.18 -8.62 -15.76
N GLU A 35 -78.77 -8.64 -16.95
CA GLU A 35 -78.41 -7.92 -18.18
C GLU A 35 -78.35 -6.39 -17.98
N GLY A 36 -77.48 -5.73 -18.77
CA GLY A 36 -77.41 -4.28 -18.89
C GLY A 36 -76.76 -3.89 -20.22
N GLU A 37 -77.59 -3.74 -21.25
CA GLU A 37 -77.22 -3.12 -22.52
C GLU A 37 -77.04 -1.61 -22.33
N GLY A 38 -75.97 -1.07 -22.90
CA GLY A 38 -75.69 0.37 -22.93
C GLY A 38 -74.94 0.71 -24.21
N GLU A 39 -75.69 1.09 -25.24
CA GLU A 39 -75.18 1.71 -26.46
C GLU A 39 -74.69 3.13 -26.15
N GLY A 40 -73.46 3.43 -26.55
CA GLY A 40 -72.87 4.77 -26.49
C GLY A 40 -71.94 4.96 -27.66
N GLU A 41 -72.47 5.55 -28.75
CA GLU A 41 -71.69 6.02 -29.88
C GLU A 41 -70.90 7.28 -29.47
N GLY A 42 -69.59 7.23 -29.65
CA GLY A 42 -68.66 8.36 -29.53
C GLY A 42 -67.54 8.20 -30.55
N GLU A 43 -67.61 8.99 -31.63
CA GLU A 43 -66.62 9.02 -32.71
C GLU A 43 -65.44 9.95 -32.36
N GLY A 44 -64.22 9.50 -32.67
CA GLY A 44 -62.99 10.31 -32.89
C GLY A 44 -62.20 10.67 -31.62
N GLU A 45 -60.90 10.40 -31.50
CA GLU A 45 -59.84 10.22 -32.50
C GLU A 45 -58.92 9.05 -32.10
N GLY A 46 -58.53 8.24 -33.09
CA GLY A 46 -57.70 7.06 -32.87
C GLY A 46 -56.28 7.44 -32.48
N GLU A 47 -55.93 7.18 -31.22
CA GLU A 47 -54.59 6.71 -30.93
C GLU A 47 -54.56 5.27 -31.42
N GLY A 48 -53.84 5.04 -32.52
CA GLY A 48 -53.64 3.69 -33.00
C GLY A 48 -52.91 2.96 -31.90
N GLU A 49 -53.62 2.10 -31.17
CA GLU A 49 -52.98 1.03 -30.41
C GLU A 49 -52.10 0.31 -31.42
N GLY A 50 -50.80 0.59 -31.35
CA GLY A 50 -49.82 -0.12 -32.15
C GLY A 50 -50.03 -1.61 -31.90
N GLU A 51 -49.77 -2.43 -32.91
CA GLU A 51 -49.77 -3.88 -32.67
C GLU A 51 -48.84 -4.16 -31.47
N PRO A 52 -49.33 -4.91 -30.46
CA PRO A 52 -48.57 -5.12 -29.23
C PRO A 52 -47.22 -5.77 -29.53
N ASP A 53 -46.19 -5.42 -28.77
CA ASP A 53 -44.85 -5.93 -29.04
C ASP A 53 -44.83 -7.47 -28.99
N PRO A 54 -44.21 -8.16 -29.97
CA PRO A 54 -44.14 -9.62 -29.99
C PRO A 54 -43.56 -10.25 -28.72
N ALA A 55 -42.63 -9.58 -28.02
CA ALA A 55 -42.09 -10.05 -26.75
C ALA A 55 -43.14 -10.05 -25.64
N ILE A 56 -43.97 -9.01 -25.58
CA ILE A 56 -45.10 -8.90 -24.64
C ILE A 56 -46.14 -9.99 -24.93
N VAL A 57 -46.50 -10.18 -26.21
CA VAL A 57 -47.46 -11.21 -26.63
C VAL A 57 -46.94 -12.62 -26.26
N ALA A 58 -45.65 -12.89 -26.49
CA ALA A 58 -45.04 -14.17 -26.15
C ALA A 58 -45.05 -14.45 -24.64
N PHE A 59 -44.67 -13.45 -23.82
CA PHE A 59 -44.71 -13.56 -22.37
C PHE A 59 -46.13 -13.78 -21.84
N CYS A 60 -47.09 -12.95 -22.27
CA CYS A 60 -48.47 -13.07 -21.82
C CYS A 60 -49.12 -14.39 -22.27
N GLY A 61 -48.71 -14.97 -23.39
CA GLY A 61 -49.09 -16.32 -23.80
C GLY A 61 -48.61 -17.42 -22.83
N LEU A 62 -47.47 -17.23 -22.16
CA LEU A 62 -47.02 -18.13 -21.09
C LEU A 62 -47.81 -17.90 -19.79
N VAL A 63 -48.07 -16.65 -19.42
CA VAL A 63 -48.88 -16.28 -18.24
C VAL A 63 -50.27 -16.90 -18.30
N ASP A 64 -50.92 -16.86 -19.48
CA ASP A 64 -52.22 -17.49 -19.75
C ASP A 64 -52.15 -19.03 -19.66
N GLN A 65 -51.12 -19.66 -20.24
CA GLN A 65 -50.91 -21.12 -20.14
C GLN A 65 -50.74 -21.60 -18.70
N CYS A 66 -50.20 -20.75 -17.83
CA CYS A 66 -50.01 -21.04 -16.42
C CYS A 66 -51.20 -20.63 -15.53
N ASP A 67 -52.30 -20.13 -16.12
CA ASP A 67 -53.54 -19.71 -15.44
C ASP A 67 -53.31 -18.61 -14.38
N PHE A 68 -52.35 -17.72 -14.63
CA PHE A 68 -52.07 -16.60 -13.72
C PHE A 68 -52.95 -15.38 -13.99
N GLN A 69 -53.22 -15.08 -15.26
CA GLN A 69 -54.06 -13.97 -15.71
C GLN A 69 -54.54 -14.20 -17.14
N ASP A 70 -55.69 -13.63 -17.49
CA ASP A 70 -56.20 -13.64 -18.86
C ASP A 70 -55.26 -12.90 -19.82
N LEU A 71 -55.05 -13.49 -21.00
CA LEU A 71 -54.13 -13.04 -22.04
C LEU A 71 -54.34 -11.57 -22.44
N GLU A 72 -55.59 -11.15 -22.63
CA GLU A 72 -55.91 -9.81 -23.12
C GLU A 72 -55.54 -8.75 -22.07
N THR A 73 -55.84 -9.04 -20.81
CA THR A 73 -55.50 -8.13 -19.70
C THR A 73 -53.99 -8.01 -19.50
N CYS A 74 -53.25 -9.12 -19.63
CA CYS A 74 -51.78 -9.10 -19.51
C CYS A 74 -51.13 -8.24 -20.60
N ILE A 75 -51.57 -8.38 -21.86
CA ILE A 75 -50.99 -7.64 -22.98
C ILE A 75 -51.19 -6.13 -22.79
N THR A 76 -52.42 -5.71 -22.48
CA THR A 76 -52.74 -4.28 -22.29
C THR A 76 -51.95 -3.67 -21.14
N ASP A 77 -51.92 -4.33 -19.98
CA ASP A 77 -51.23 -3.80 -18.80
C ASP A 77 -49.70 -3.71 -19.01
N THR A 78 -49.09 -4.72 -19.64
CA THR A 78 -47.64 -4.78 -19.85
C THR A 78 -47.18 -3.76 -20.90
N GLN A 79 -47.95 -3.61 -21.99
CA GLN A 79 -47.68 -2.62 -23.02
C GLN A 79 -47.80 -1.20 -22.46
N ALA A 80 -48.87 -0.91 -21.72
CA ALA A 80 -49.08 0.39 -21.09
C ALA A 80 -47.95 0.78 -20.13
N GLU A 81 -47.38 -0.19 -19.40
CA GLU A 81 -46.25 0.07 -18.50
C GLU A 81 -44.94 0.34 -19.26
N ASN A 82 -44.64 -0.42 -20.32
CA ASN A 82 -43.46 -0.17 -21.14
C ASN A 82 -43.53 1.21 -21.83
N ASP A 83 -44.71 1.57 -22.35
CA ASP A 83 -44.96 2.87 -22.95
C ASP A 83 -44.87 3.99 -21.90
N ARG A 84 -45.40 3.77 -20.68
CA ARG A 84 -45.23 4.71 -19.56
C ARG A 84 -43.75 5.00 -19.28
N ILE A 85 -42.91 3.97 -19.24
CA ILE A 85 -41.46 4.13 -18.99
C ILE A 85 -40.81 4.92 -20.14
N ARG A 86 -41.15 4.63 -21.40
CA ARG A 86 -40.64 5.42 -22.55
C ARG A 86 -41.08 6.88 -22.48
N ASP A 87 -42.32 7.14 -22.11
CA ASP A 87 -42.91 8.48 -22.05
C ASP A 87 -42.32 9.38 -20.95
N LEU A 88 -41.66 8.80 -19.94
CA LEU A 88 -40.87 9.59 -18.96
C LEU A 88 -39.72 10.35 -19.63
N GLY A 89 -39.25 9.87 -20.80
CA GLY A 89 -38.26 10.53 -21.63
C GLY A 89 -36.82 10.46 -21.11
N GLY A 90 -35.87 10.66 -22.01
CA GLY A 90 -34.44 10.56 -21.71
C GLY A 90 -33.83 9.19 -22.02
N VAL A 91 -32.52 9.16 -22.22
CA VAL A 91 -31.79 7.97 -22.71
C VAL A 91 -31.92 6.79 -21.74
N THR A 92 -31.85 7.04 -20.42
CA THR A 92 -32.03 6.03 -19.38
C THR A 92 -33.40 5.35 -19.46
N CYS A 93 -34.46 6.12 -19.72
CA CYS A 93 -35.83 5.60 -19.78
C CYS A 93 -36.09 4.82 -21.06
N THR A 94 -35.54 5.25 -22.19
CA THR A 94 -35.55 4.45 -23.43
C THR A 94 -34.81 3.13 -23.23
N GLN A 95 -33.61 3.17 -22.62
CA GLN A 95 -32.83 1.97 -22.34
C GLN A 95 -33.56 1.02 -21.37
N ALA A 96 -34.16 1.55 -20.31
CA ALA A 96 -34.95 0.75 -19.36
C ALA A 96 -36.12 0.05 -20.04
N ALA A 97 -36.85 0.74 -20.93
CA ALA A 97 -37.96 0.16 -21.67
C ALA A 97 -37.50 -0.90 -22.69
N ASP A 98 -36.39 -0.68 -23.39
CA ASP A 98 -35.85 -1.65 -24.34
C ASP A 98 -35.34 -2.91 -23.63
N GLU A 99 -34.64 -2.77 -22.50
CA GLU A 99 -34.17 -3.91 -21.69
C GLU A 99 -35.33 -4.67 -21.05
N GLN A 100 -36.43 -4.00 -20.70
CA GLN A 100 -37.64 -4.67 -20.24
C GLN A 100 -38.20 -5.60 -21.32
N LEU A 101 -38.17 -5.24 -22.61
CA LEU A 101 -38.60 -6.13 -23.70
C LEU A 101 -37.68 -7.35 -23.82
N VAL A 102 -36.37 -7.18 -23.65
CA VAL A 102 -35.40 -8.28 -23.63
C VAL A 102 -35.68 -9.24 -22.47
N LEU A 103 -35.98 -8.70 -21.28
CA LEU A 103 -36.36 -9.48 -20.12
C LEU A 103 -37.65 -10.28 -20.38
N LEU A 104 -38.70 -9.65 -20.92
CA LEU A 104 -39.97 -10.32 -21.25
C LEU A 104 -39.76 -11.46 -22.26
N GLN A 105 -38.89 -11.25 -23.25
CA GLN A 105 -38.53 -12.29 -24.21
C GLN A 105 -37.80 -13.47 -23.55
N CYS A 106 -36.95 -13.21 -22.57
CA CYS A 106 -36.31 -14.26 -21.77
C CYS A 106 -37.33 -15.03 -20.93
N LEU A 107 -38.23 -14.31 -20.24
CA LEU A 107 -39.28 -14.91 -19.40
C LEU A 107 -40.24 -15.80 -20.20
N ALA A 108 -40.56 -15.42 -21.44
CA ALA A 108 -41.40 -16.22 -22.33
C ALA A 108 -40.80 -17.61 -22.65
N GLY A 109 -39.51 -17.82 -22.43
CA GLY A 109 -38.83 -19.11 -22.59
C GLY A 109 -38.90 -20.04 -21.38
N LEU A 110 -39.45 -19.58 -20.25
CA LEU A 110 -39.51 -20.34 -19.00
C LEU A 110 -40.72 -21.28 -18.93
N THR A 111 -40.70 -22.20 -17.96
CA THR A 111 -41.84 -23.05 -17.63
C THR A 111 -42.71 -22.46 -16.52
N CYS A 112 -43.96 -22.92 -16.41
CA CYS A 112 -44.86 -22.51 -15.32
C CYS A 112 -44.34 -22.79 -13.91
N VAL A 113 -43.34 -23.69 -13.78
CA VAL A 113 -42.71 -24.01 -12.50
C VAL A 113 -41.62 -23.01 -12.15
N GLU A 114 -40.91 -22.49 -13.15
CA GLU A 114 -39.77 -21.56 -12.97
C GLU A 114 -40.25 -20.12 -12.80
N LEU A 115 -41.32 -19.73 -13.47
CA LEU A 115 -41.84 -18.36 -13.48
C LEU A 115 -42.09 -17.74 -12.08
N PRO A 116 -42.67 -18.45 -11.08
CA PRO A 116 -42.90 -17.88 -9.75
C PRO A 116 -41.68 -17.90 -8.83
N ASP A 117 -40.57 -18.55 -9.21
CA ASP A 117 -39.35 -18.61 -8.40
C ASP A 117 -38.37 -17.53 -8.84
N ALA A 118 -38.28 -16.46 -8.06
CA ALA A 118 -37.38 -15.33 -8.32
C ALA A 118 -35.90 -15.75 -8.47
N GLY A 119 -35.46 -16.80 -7.75
CA GLY A 119 -34.10 -17.32 -7.89
C GLY A 119 -33.90 -18.07 -9.20
N ALA A 120 -34.90 -18.82 -9.65
CA ALA A 120 -34.89 -19.49 -10.96
C ALA A 120 -34.92 -18.47 -12.11
N VAL A 121 -35.75 -17.43 -11.98
CA VAL A 121 -35.81 -16.32 -12.95
C VAL A 121 -34.49 -15.57 -13.03
N GLN A 122 -33.87 -15.21 -11.89
CA GLN A 122 -32.59 -14.51 -11.90
C GLN A 122 -31.45 -15.37 -12.46
N ALA A 123 -31.48 -16.69 -12.24
CA ALA A 123 -30.52 -17.62 -12.81
C ALA A 123 -30.71 -17.80 -14.33
N ALA A 124 -31.95 -17.82 -14.82
CA ALA A 124 -32.26 -18.03 -16.23
C ALA A 124 -32.20 -16.74 -17.06
N CYS A 125 -32.49 -15.59 -16.44
CA CYS A 125 -32.54 -14.27 -17.06
C CYS A 125 -31.67 -13.28 -16.27
N PRO A 126 -30.33 -13.30 -16.45
CA PRO A 126 -29.40 -12.44 -15.70
C PRO A 126 -29.70 -10.94 -15.82
N ILE A 127 -30.32 -10.54 -16.92
CA ILE A 127 -30.69 -9.16 -17.21
C ILE A 127 -31.76 -8.60 -16.27
N ALA A 128 -32.48 -9.46 -15.54
CA ALA A 128 -33.54 -9.05 -14.62
C ALA A 128 -33.06 -8.04 -13.55
N ALA A 129 -31.81 -8.17 -13.09
CA ALA A 129 -31.23 -7.24 -12.12
C ALA A 129 -30.90 -5.88 -12.76
N GLU A 130 -30.44 -5.89 -14.01
CA GLU A 130 -30.08 -4.68 -14.76
C GLU A 130 -31.33 -3.88 -15.15
N VAL A 131 -32.40 -4.55 -15.59
CA VAL A 131 -33.69 -3.89 -15.87
C VAL A 131 -34.24 -3.19 -14.64
N ALA A 132 -34.22 -3.86 -13.48
CA ALA A 132 -34.71 -3.28 -12.23
C ALA A 132 -33.95 -2.00 -11.84
N ASP A 133 -32.61 -2.00 -11.97
CA ASP A 133 -31.77 -0.82 -11.72
C ASP A 133 -32.07 0.31 -12.72
N LEU A 134 -32.11 0.00 -14.02
CA LEU A 134 -32.38 0.99 -15.07
C LEU A 134 -33.77 1.62 -14.95
N THR A 135 -34.80 0.81 -14.65
CA THR A 135 -36.16 1.32 -14.40
C THR A 135 -36.19 2.24 -13.19
N GLN A 136 -35.54 1.85 -12.09
CA GLN A 136 -35.48 2.70 -10.89
C GLN A 136 -34.77 4.03 -11.17
N ARG A 137 -33.65 4.00 -11.92
CA ARG A 137 -32.90 5.20 -12.32
C ARG A 137 -33.70 6.10 -13.25
N CYS A 138 -34.43 5.51 -14.19
CA CYS A 138 -35.37 6.24 -15.05
C CYS A 138 -36.43 6.97 -14.22
N GLU A 139 -37.08 6.28 -13.28
CA GLU A 139 -38.11 6.88 -12.42
C GLU A 139 -37.56 8.00 -11.52
N ASN A 140 -36.27 7.91 -11.14
CA ASN A 140 -35.58 8.93 -10.36
C ASN A 140 -35.02 10.10 -11.21
N GLY A 141 -35.08 10.01 -12.54
CA GLY A 141 -34.49 11.00 -13.45
C GLY A 141 -32.96 11.00 -13.47
N GLU A 142 -32.33 9.86 -13.17
CA GLU A 142 -30.88 9.71 -13.13
C GLU A 142 -30.30 9.51 -14.55
N PRO A 143 -29.14 10.11 -14.87
CA PRO A 143 -28.51 9.96 -16.18
C PRO A 143 -28.12 8.50 -16.44
N PRO A 144 -27.97 8.07 -17.71
CA PRO A 144 -27.60 6.71 -18.04
C PRO A 144 -26.19 6.41 -17.53
N PRO A 145 -25.85 5.13 -17.27
CA PRO A 145 -24.49 4.77 -16.94
C PRO A 145 -23.59 5.09 -18.14
N CYS A 146 -22.46 5.75 -17.88
CA CYS A 146 -21.50 6.00 -18.92
C CYS A 146 -20.95 4.68 -19.48
N ASN A 147 -20.54 4.73 -20.74
CA ASN A 147 -20.01 3.63 -21.53
C ASN A 147 -18.82 4.11 -22.37
N GLU A 148 -18.29 3.25 -23.24
CA GLU A 148 -17.16 3.57 -24.12
C GLU A 148 -17.47 4.66 -25.16
N ASP A 149 -18.74 4.89 -25.49
CA ASP A 149 -19.20 5.93 -26.40
C ASP A 149 -19.44 7.28 -25.70
N THR A 150 -19.29 7.34 -24.37
CA THR A 150 -19.52 8.57 -23.60
C THR A 150 -18.43 9.59 -23.92
N GLU A 151 -18.82 10.80 -24.33
CA GLU A 151 -17.88 11.89 -24.62
C GLU A 151 -16.94 12.13 -23.42
N GLY A 152 -15.63 11.98 -23.65
CA GLY A 152 -14.60 12.04 -22.62
C GLY A 152 -14.07 10.69 -22.15
N PHE A 153 -14.71 9.56 -22.46
CA PHE A 153 -14.18 8.22 -22.12
C PHE A 153 -12.84 7.97 -22.82
N GLY A 154 -11.82 7.60 -22.05
CA GLY A 154 -10.45 7.40 -22.55
C GLY A 154 -9.63 8.68 -22.76
N ASP A 155 -10.23 9.87 -22.59
CA ASP A 155 -9.48 11.12 -22.67
C ASP A 155 -8.50 11.25 -21.49
N PRO A 156 -7.32 11.88 -21.70
CA PRO A 156 -6.35 12.12 -20.64
C PRO A 156 -6.97 12.97 -19.54
N CYS A 157 -6.72 12.59 -18.28
CA CYS A 157 -7.20 13.32 -17.12
C CYS A 157 -6.09 13.47 -16.07
N THR A 158 -6.24 14.50 -15.23
CA THR A 158 -5.37 14.77 -14.08
C THR A 158 -6.25 15.14 -12.89
N ASN A 159 -5.86 14.71 -11.70
CA ASN A 159 -6.50 15.15 -10.46
C ASN A 159 -5.99 16.52 -9.94
N GLY A 160 -5.07 17.19 -10.66
CA GLY A 160 -4.50 18.49 -10.27
C GLY A 160 -4.30 19.46 -11.44
N ASP A 161 -4.53 20.76 -11.19
CA ASP A 161 -4.52 21.82 -12.21
C ASP A 161 -3.14 22.09 -12.86
N ASP A 162 -2.05 21.65 -12.24
CA ASP A 162 -0.67 21.97 -12.65
C ASP A 162 0.15 20.74 -13.11
N ASP A 163 -0.44 19.53 -13.13
CA ASP A 163 0.26 18.30 -13.48
C ASP A 163 -0.12 17.77 -14.88
N PRO A 164 0.85 17.21 -15.64
CA PRO A 164 0.56 16.50 -16.88
C PRO A 164 -0.39 15.32 -16.58
N PRO A 165 -1.37 15.04 -17.45
CA PRO A 165 -2.36 13.99 -17.20
C PRO A 165 -1.70 12.63 -17.06
N CYS A 166 -1.83 12.04 -15.87
CA CYS A 166 -1.32 10.72 -15.54
C CYS A 166 -2.41 9.64 -15.57
N GLY A 167 -3.67 10.01 -15.81
CA GLY A 167 -4.80 9.10 -15.89
C GLY A 167 -5.59 9.21 -17.18
N VAL A 168 -6.64 8.38 -17.25
CA VAL A 168 -7.69 8.45 -18.26
C VAL A 168 -9.06 8.44 -17.59
N PHE A 169 -10.04 9.10 -18.20
CA PHE A 169 -11.41 8.99 -17.75
C PHE A 169 -11.96 7.59 -18.04
N VAL A 170 -12.41 6.90 -16.99
CA VAL A 170 -13.08 5.59 -17.07
C VAL A 170 -14.48 5.68 -16.49
N CYS A 171 -15.30 4.71 -16.83
CA CYS A 171 -16.65 4.63 -16.29
C CYS A 171 -16.67 4.02 -14.89
N ASN A 172 -17.21 4.76 -13.93
CA ASN A 172 -17.48 4.23 -12.62
C ASN A 172 -18.71 3.29 -12.70
N PRO A 173 -18.55 1.99 -12.43
CA PRO A 173 -19.65 1.03 -12.57
C PRO A 173 -20.77 1.23 -11.55
N ILE A 174 -20.54 2.00 -10.48
CA ILE A 174 -21.52 2.27 -9.42
C ILE A 174 -22.30 3.55 -9.72
N THR A 175 -21.61 4.63 -10.10
CA THR A 175 -22.25 5.94 -10.29
C THR A 175 -22.63 6.22 -11.75
N GLY A 176 -22.11 5.43 -12.69
CA GLY A 176 -22.32 5.67 -14.11
C GLY A 176 -21.70 6.98 -14.62
N GLN A 177 -20.77 7.59 -13.88
CA GLN A 177 -20.10 8.82 -14.27
C GLN A 177 -18.67 8.55 -14.72
N LEU A 178 -18.16 9.40 -15.61
CA LEU A 178 -16.72 9.43 -15.91
C LEU A 178 -15.97 9.87 -14.66
N VAL A 179 -15.06 9.02 -14.21
CA VAL A 179 -14.13 9.30 -13.13
C VAL A 179 -12.71 9.25 -13.68
N CYS A 180 -11.89 10.20 -13.25
CA CYS A 180 -10.48 10.19 -13.62
C CYS A 180 -9.76 9.06 -12.88
N ASN A 181 -9.38 8.01 -13.61
CA ASN A 181 -8.52 6.95 -13.05
C ASN A 181 -7.06 7.36 -13.23
N ASP A 182 -6.65 8.28 -12.37
CA ASP A 182 -5.29 8.82 -12.33
C ASP A 182 -4.52 8.20 -11.16
N PRO A 183 -3.61 7.24 -11.42
CA PRO A 183 -2.76 6.64 -10.40
C PRO A 183 -1.68 7.62 -9.86
N GLY A 184 -1.55 8.81 -10.45
CA GLY A 184 -0.50 9.77 -10.16
C GLY A 184 0.83 9.40 -10.80
N ARG A 185 1.86 10.20 -10.51
CA ARG A 185 3.24 9.91 -10.92
C ARG A 185 3.79 8.74 -10.11
N ASN A 186 4.63 7.91 -10.73
CA ASN A 186 5.42 6.90 -10.03
C ASN A 186 6.52 7.54 -9.15
N ASP A 187 7.25 6.71 -8.40
CA ASP A 187 8.38 7.15 -7.55
C ASP A 187 9.51 7.87 -8.33
N CYS A 188 9.52 7.75 -9.66
CA CYS A 188 10.44 8.45 -10.57
C CYS A 188 9.88 9.80 -11.06
N GLY A 189 8.71 10.23 -10.58
CA GLY A 189 8.08 11.48 -10.96
C GLY A 189 7.52 11.48 -12.39
N VAL A 190 7.30 10.31 -13.00
CA VAL A 190 6.73 10.20 -14.35
C VAL A 190 5.36 9.52 -14.27
N CYS A 191 4.41 9.98 -15.09
CA CYS A 191 3.13 9.28 -15.22
C CYS A 191 3.38 7.87 -15.77
N PRO A 192 2.85 6.81 -15.12
CA PRO A 192 2.83 5.50 -15.74
C PRO A 192 1.97 5.62 -17.00
N LEU A 193 2.60 5.56 -18.18
CA LEU A 193 1.87 5.57 -19.43
C LEU A 193 1.04 4.29 -19.46
N ALA A 194 -0.26 4.43 -19.70
CA ALA A 194 -1.09 3.29 -20.04
C ALA A 194 -0.44 2.57 -21.24
N CYS A 195 -0.03 1.32 -21.05
CA CYS A 195 0.51 0.52 -22.12
C CYS A 195 -0.62 -0.27 -22.78
N THR A 196 -0.43 -0.60 -24.05
CA THR A 196 -1.22 -1.60 -24.76
C THR A 196 -0.30 -2.76 -25.11
N PRO A 197 -0.83 -3.95 -25.45
CA PRO A 197 0.00 -5.05 -25.94
C PRO A 197 0.96 -4.63 -27.08
N ASP A 198 0.53 -3.70 -27.93
CA ASP A 198 1.31 -3.20 -29.07
C ASP A 198 2.36 -2.14 -28.71
N THR A 199 2.25 -1.52 -27.53
CA THR A 199 3.19 -0.48 -27.06
C THR A 199 4.03 -0.94 -25.88
N ALA A 200 3.82 -2.16 -25.38
CA ALA A 200 4.48 -2.73 -24.21
C ALA A 200 6.02 -2.61 -24.29
N ASP A 201 6.67 -3.11 -25.34
CA ASP A 201 8.14 -3.04 -25.46
C ASP A 201 8.67 -1.59 -25.49
N ALA A 202 7.93 -0.67 -26.12
CA ALA A 202 8.32 0.73 -26.22
C ALA A 202 8.07 1.53 -24.93
N VAL A 203 7.09 1.11 -24.12
CA VAL A 203 6.65 1.81 -22.91
C VAL A 203 7.31 1.20 -21.66
N CYS A 204 7.35 -0.13 -21.57
CA CYS A 204 7.81 -0.92 -20.44
C CYS A 204 9.26 -1.41 -20.58
N GLY A 205 9.83 -1.36 -21.78
CA GLY A 205 11.14 -1.96 -22.10
C GLY A 205 11.01 -3.40 -22.57
N ASP A 206 12.01 -3.86 -23.32
CA ASP A 206 12.04 -5.21 -23.91
C ASP A 206 11.81 -6.29 -22.85
N GLY A 207 10.77 -7.12 -23.04
CA GLY A 207 10.49 -8.28 -22.20
C GLY A 207 9.62 -8.03 -20.97
N VAL A 208 9.03 -6.84 -20.83
CA VAL A 208 8.05 -6.54 -19.77
C VAL A 208 6.63 -6.60 -20.34
N GLU A 209 5.77 -7.46 -19.77
CA GLU A 209 4.39 -7.60 -20.21
C GLU A 209 3.52 -6.44 -19.70
N CYS A 210 2.60 -6.00 -20.55
CA CYS A 210 1.58 -5.01 -20.20
C CYS A 210 0.32 -5.73 -19.70
N MET A 211 0.07 -5.72 -18.39
CA MET A 211 -1.12 -6.32 -17.79
C MET A 211 -2.11 -5.24 -17.33
N ALA A 212 -3.37 -5.36 -17.77
CA ALA A 212 -4.45 -4.43 -17.44
C ALA A 212 -4.15 -2.94 -17.74
N GLY A 213 -3.30 -2.68 -18.74
CA GLY A 213 -2.94 -1.32 -19.15
C GLY A 213 -1.71 -0.75 -18.43
N PHE A 214 -1.01 -1.52 -17.60
CA PHE A 214 0.17 -1.05 -16.87
C PHE A 214 1.34 -2.03 -17.04
N CYS A 215 2.56 -1.49 -17.05
CA CYS A 215 3.78 -2.30 -17.02
C CYS A 215 3.88 -2.92 -15.63
N GLU A 216 3.98 -4.25 -15.52
CA GLU A 216 4.41 -4.85 -14.26
C GLU A 216 5.85 -4.38 -13.99
N LEU A 217 6.00 -3.53 -12.96
CA LEU A 217 7.31 -3.28 -12.38
C LEU A 217 7.81 -4.64 -11.88
N ASP A 218 9.01 -5.02 -12.31
CA ASP A 218 9.74 -6.15 -11.69
C ASP A 218 9.69 -5.92 -10.18
N ASP A 219 8.98 -6.79 -9.46
CA ASP A 219 8.79 -6.68 -8.02
C ASP A 219 10.14 -6.77 -7.28
N ARG A 220 11.19 -7.26 -7.95
CA ARG A 220 12.57 -7.28 -7.49
C ARG A 220 13.27 -5.95 -7.62
N ALA A 221 12.78 -5.03 -8.44
CA ALA A 221 13.38 -3.71 -8.60
C ALA A 221 13.18 -2.79 -7.40
N GLY A 222 12.17 -3.09 -6.56
CA GLY A 222 11.84 -2.30 -5.39
C GLY A 222 11.38 -0.87 -5.72
N ARG A 223 11.20 -0.06 -4.67
CA ARG A 223 10.96 1.38 -4.80
C ARG A 223 12.28 2.12 -5.02
N VAL A 224 12.21 3.31 -5.62
CA VAL A 224 13.39 4.16 -5.80
C VAL A 224 14.02 4.47 -4.45
N GLY A 225 15.32 4.24 -4.32
CA GLY A 225 16.08 4.45 -3.09
C GLY A 225 15.90 3.38 -2.02
N GLN A 226 15.10 2.33 -2.27
CA GLN A 226 14.95 1.20 -1.36
C GLN A 226 15.85 0.02 -1.76
N PRO A 227 16.22 -0.84 -0.79
CA PRO A 227 16.89 -2.10 -1.07
C PRO A 227 16.09 -2.96 -2.06
N CYS A 228 16.78 -3.60 -3.00
CA CYS A 228 16.16 -4.39 -4.07
C CYS A 228 17.04 -5.60 -4.44
N GLY A 229 16.51 -6.49 -5.28
CA GLY A 229 17.17 -7.74 -5.70
C GLY A 229 16.91 -8.91 -4.75
N GLU A 230 17.32 -10.11 -5.14
CA GLU A 230 17.04 -11.36 -4.39
C GLU A 230 17.61 -11.32 -2.96
N PHE A 231 18.76 -10.66 -2.79
CA PHE A 231 19.46 -10.55 -1.52
C PHE A 231 19.27 -9.18 -0.83
N LEU A 232 18.49 -8.28 -1.42
CA LEU A 232 18.29 -6.90 -0.97
C LEU A 232 19.59 -6.08 -0.90
N CYS A 233 20.53 -6.33 -1.81
CA CYS A 233 21.82 -5.65 -1.88
C CYS A 233 21.94 -4.60 -2.97
N GLY A 234 20.92 -4.49 -3.84
CA GLY A 234 20.84 -3.40 -4.79
C GLY A 234 20.04 -2.23 -4.25
N VAL A 235 20.09 -1.11 -4.98
CA VAL A 235 19.23 0.04 -4.75
C VAL A 235 18.32 0.25 -5.96
N GLY A 236 17.02 0.38 -5.70
CA GLY A 236 16.06 0.70 -6.75
C GLY A 236 16.39 2.07 -7.34
N ALA A 237 16.65 2.13 -8.65
CA ALA A 237 16.98 3.37 -9.34
C ALA A 237 16.08 3.56 -10.56
N CYS A 238 15.78 4.81 -10.89
CA CYS A 238 15.06 5.13 -12.12
C CYS A 238 15.95 4.89 -13.32
N MET A 239 15.52 4.06 -14.26
CA MET A 239 16.20 3.95 -15.56
C MET A 239 16.11 5.24 -16.36
N THR A 240 16.97 5.37 -17.38
CA THR A 240 16.99 6.53 -18.27
C THR A 240 15.60 6.71 -18.92
N GLY A 241 14.90 7.78 -18.55
CA GLY A 241 13.51 8.03 -18.95
C GLY A 241 12.49 8.05 -17.80
N GLY A 242 12.87 7.58 -16.60
CA GLY A 242 12.05 7.67 -15.38
C GLY A 242 10.80 6.78 -15.36
N ARG A 243 10.73 5.78 -16.24
CA ARG A 243 9.50 4.99 -16.45
C ARG A 243 9.44 3.70 -15.65
N VAL A 244 10.61 3.13 -15.34
CA VAL A 244 10.74 1.83 -14.67
C VAL A 244 11.84 1.95 -13.62
N THR A 245 11.61 1.38 -12.44
CA THR A 245 12.66 1.15 -11.44
C THR A 245 13.46 -0.08 -11.86
N GLN A 246 14.78 0.02 -11.87
CA GLN A 246 15.68 -1.12 -12.02
C GLN A 246 16.45 -1.30 -10.72
N CYS A 247 16.68 -2.55 -10.33
CA CYS A 247 17.61 -2.82 -9.25
C CYS A 247 19.06 -2.68 -9.71
N VAL A 248 19.78 -1.68 -9.20
CA VAL A 248 21.21 -1.51 -9.49
C VAL A 248 22.00 -2.17 -8.37
N GLY A 249 22.85 -3.16 -8.70
CA GLY A 249 23.65 -3.91 -7.72
C GLY A 249 22.90 -5.03 -6.98
N GLY A 250 21.71 -5.42 -7.44
CA GLY A 250 20.82 -6.39 -6.77
C GLY A 250 21.29 -7.83 -6.70
N ASP A 251 22.24 -8.23 -7.54
CA ASP A 251 22.70 -9.62 -7.67
C ASP A 251 23.90 -9.94 -6.76
N ILE A 252 24.22 -9.06 -5.80
CA ILE A 252 25.29 -9.30 -4.83
C ILE A 252 24.74 -10.16 -3.70
N GLU A 253 25.29 -11.36 -3.52
CA GLU A 253 24.99 -12.20 -2.36
C GLU A 253 25.43 -11.48 -1.07
N ARG A 254 24.63 -11.60 -0.02
CA ARG A 254 25.01 -11.07 1.30
C ARG A 254 26.30 -11.72 1.78
N ASN A 255 27.17 -10.92 2.37
CA ASN A 255 28.42 -11.37 2.95
C ASN A 255 28.17 -12.20 4.24
N VAL A 256 29.24 -12.71 4.86
CA VAL A 256 29.17 -13.53 6.08
C VAL A 256 28.61 -12.82 7.30
N CYS A 257 28.54 -11.49 7.27
CA CYS A 257 27.94 -10.65 8.30
C CYS A 257 26.47 -10.33 8.01
N GLY A 258 26.03 -10.42 6.75
CA GLY A 258 24.65 -10.17 6.34
C GLY A 258 24.47 -8.87 5.55
N GLY A 259 25.51 -8.05 5.43
CA GLY A 259 25.57 -6.85 4.59
C GLY A 259 25.96 -7.18 3.15
N CYS A 260 26.20 -6.15 2.35
CA CYS A 260 26.29 -6.23 0.89
C CYS A 260 27.68 -5.92 0.31
N ALA A 261 28.62 -5.52 1.15
CA ALA A 261 29.99 -5.23 0.81
C ALA A 261 30.81 -6.52 0.77
N GLU A 262 31.84 -6.49 -0.07
CA GLU A 262 32.79 -7.58 -0.22
C GLU A 262 33.68 -7.68 1.02
N ILE A 263 33.61 -8.82 1.70
CA ILE A 263 34.49 -9.16 2.82
C ILE A 263 35.62 -10.05 2.30
N GLU A 264 36.84 -9.89 2.83
CA GLU A 264 37.99 -10.72 2.47
C GLU A 264 37.69 -12.21 2.62
N ASP A 265 37.90 -12.98 1.54
CA ASP A 265 37.60 -14.40 1.48
C ASP A 265 38.27 -15.19 2.61
N GLY A 266 37.48 -16.07 3.23
CA GLY A 266 37.98 -17.02 4.24
C GLY A 266 38.08 -16.48 5.66
N LEU A 267 37.66 -15.24 5.91
CA LEU A 267 37.39 -14.73 7.25
C LEU A 267 35.92 -14.93 7.61
N THR A 268 35.66 -15.38 8.83
CA THR A 268 34.32 -15.56 9.38
C THR A 268 34.21 -14.96 10.78
N PRO A 269 33.01 -14.51 11.20
CA PRO A 269 32.78 -14.11 12.58
C PRO A 269 33.16 -15.24 13.54
N GLY A 270 34.00 -14.92 14.53
CA GLY A 270 34.52 -15.89 15.49
C GLY A 270 35.96 -16.34 15.22
N ASP A 271 36.52 -16.07 14.05
CA ASP A 271 37.91 -16.42 13.76
C ASP A 271 38.89 -15.61 14.61
N PRO A 272 40.00 -16.19 15.09
CA PRO A 272 41.02 -15.43 15.79
C PRO A 272 41.67 -14.42 14.84
N CYS A 273 41.99 -13.25 15.39
CA CYS A 273 42.66 -12.19 14.64
C CYS A 273 43.71 -11.50 15.51
N SER A 274 44.57 -10.70 14.87
CA SER A 274 45.77 -10.04 15.42
C SER A 274 46.99 -10.96 15.63
N SER A 275 48.18 -10.37 15.75
CA SER A 275 49.44 -11.11 15.90
C SER A 275 49.60 -11.81 17.25
N CYS A 276 48.78 -11.45 18.24
CA CYS A 276 48.72 -12.13 19.53
C CYS A 276 47.61 -13.19 19.63
N ASP A 277 46.79 -13.39 18.59
CA ASP A 277 45.60 -14.27 18.60
C ASP A 277 44.62 -13.97 19.76
N THR A 278 44.62 -12.74 20.29
CA THR A 278 43.71 -12.32 21.37
C THR A 278 42.41 -11.76 20.85
N GLY A 279 42.41 -11.33 19.59
CA GLY A 279 41.23 -10.77 18.95
C GLY A 279 40.35 -11.84 18.35
N VAL A 280 39.09 -11.48 18.15
CA VAL A 280 38.11 -12.29 17.45
C VAL A 280 37.50 -11.43 16.35
N GLN A 281 37.36 -11.98 15.15
CA GLN A 281 36.63 -11.34 14.06
C GLN A 281 35.18 -11.19 14.47
N THR A 282 34.66 -9.96 14.42
CA THR A 282 33.24 -9.67 14.65
C THR A 282 32.73 -8.85 13.49
N CYS A 283 31.46 -9.00 13.16
CA CYS A 283 30.82 -8.11 12.21
C CYS A 283 30.82 -6.68 12.76
N THR A 284 31.08 -5.72 11.88
CA THR A 284 30.58 -4.36 12.07
C THR A 284 29.06 -4.43 12.11
N VAL A 285 28.45 -3.43 12.74
CA VAL A 285 27.02 -3.54 13.03
C VAL A 285 26.15 -3.14 11.82
N ASP A 286 26.72 -2.44 10.83
CA ASP A 286 26.16 -2.30 9.48
C ASP A 286 26.24 -3.61 8.67
N ASP A 287 26.83 -4.67 9.24
CA ASP A 287 27.06 -5.97 8.61
C ASP A 287 27.94 -5.91 7.34
N GLU A 288 28.61 -4.79 7.08
CA GLU A 288 29.38 -4.57 5.85
C GLU A 288 30.85 -5.02 5.94
N ALA A 289 31.38 -5.22 7.15
CA ALA A 289 32.79 -5.58 7.33
C ALA A 289 33.04 -6.49 8.54
N LEU A 290 34.21 -7.15 8.51
CA LEU A 290 34.78 -7.81 9.68
C LEU A 290 35.80 -6.88 10.35
N VAL A 291 35.68 -6.72 11.66
CA VAL A 291 36.66 -6.02 12.49
C VAL A 291 37.24 -6.97 13.53
N CYS A 292 38.54 -6.79 13.79
CA CYS A 292 39.24 -7.57 14.79
C CYS A 292 38.98 -7.00 16.20
N HIS A 293 37.94 -7.47 16.86
CA HIS A 293 37.60 -7.03 18.22
C HIS A 293 38.56 -7.64 19.24
N HIS A 294 39.11 -6.83 20.16
CA HIS A 294 40.13 -7.24 21.15
C HIS A 294 41.46 -7.74 20.55
N GLY A 295 41.69 -7.48 19.26
CA GLY A 295 42.96 -7.74 18.61
C GLY A 295 44.10 -6.96 19.24
N ARG A 296 45.24 -7.62 19.47
CA ARG A 296 46.42 -6.99 20.05
C ARG A 296 47.66 -7.40 19.31
N SER A 297 48.64 -6.51 19.32
CA SER A 297 50.00 -6.77 18.87
C SER A 297 50.97 -6.63 20.05
N PRO A 298 52.06 -7.42 20.09
CA PRO A 298 53.06 -7.29 21.15
C PRO A 298 53.77 -5.93 21.13
N ASP A 299 53.73 -5.24 19.99
CA ASP A 299 54.30 -3.91 19.76
C ASP A 299 53.35 -2.80 20.25
N ASN A 300 52.98 -2.84 21.53
CA ASN A 300 52.27 -1.76 22.21
C ASN A 300 53.12 -1.13 23.32
N SER A 301 52.68 0.01 23.85
CA SER A 301 53.37 0.74 24.92
C SER A 301 53.53 -0.06 26.23
N CYS A 302 52.73 -1.10 26.44
CA CYS A 302 52.86 -2.03 27.56
C CYS A 302 53.81 -3.22 27.28
N GLY A 303 54.29 -3.38 26.04
CA GLY A 303 55.29 -4.37 25.64
C GLY A 303 54.84 -5.83 25.74
N SER A 304 53.54 -6.12 25.66
CA SER A 304 53.03 -7.50 25.77
C SER A 304 51.70 -7.68 25.03
N CYS A 305 51.26 -8.92 24.85
CA CYS A 305 49.92 -9.22 24.31
C CYS A 305 48.76 -8.92 25.29
N GLN A 306 49.05 -8.33 26.46
CA GLN A 306 48.02 -7.92 27.40
C GLN A 306 47.43 -6.56 27.02
N ARG A 307 46.11 -6.41 27.20
CA ARG A 307 45.54 -5.44 28.14
C ARG A 307 46.10 -4.01 28.25
N CYS A 308 46.56 -3.30 27.21
CA CYS A 308 47.25 -2.01 27.42
C CYS A 308 46.29 -0.80 27.52
N VAL A 309 45.62 -0.66 28.67
CA VAL A 309 44.71 0.48 28.93
C VAL A 309 45.48 1.72 29.33
N LEU A 310 45.30 2.80 28.57
CA LEU A 310 45.85 4.12 28.86
C LEU A 310 44.91 4.93 29.75
N ALA A 311 43.61 4.88 29.47
CA ALA A 311 42.58 5.53 30.27
C ALA A 311 41.21 4.84 30.10
N HIS A 312 40.29 5.11 31.01
CA HIS A 312 38.89 4.71 30.91
C HIS A 312 37.97 5.82 31.38
N ALA A 313 36.70 5.77 30.98
CA ALA A 313 35.65 6.65 31.47
C ALA A 313 34.35 5.85 31.64
N PHE A 314 33.73 5.96 32.82
CA PHE A 314 32.39 5.42 33.03
C PHE A 314 31.38 6.40 32.44
N MET A 315 30.68 5.97 31.39
CA MET A 315 29.75 6.82 30.66
C MET A 315 28.43 6.88 31.41
N GLN A 316 27.87 8.08 31.51
CA GLN A 316 26.56 8.33 32.09
C GLN A 316 25.80 9.30 31.20
N ASP A 317 24.50 9.07 31.04
CA ASP A 317 23.63 10.05 30.38
C ASP A 317 23.72 11.40 31.10
N ALA A 318 23.95 12.45 30.32
CA ALA A 318 23.97 13.81 30.83
C ALA A 318 22.55 14.27 31.21
N GLN A 319 21.54 13.75 30.50
CA GLN A 319 20.13 13.99 30.73
C GLN A 319 19.53 12.80 31.52
N PRO A 320 18.97 12.99 32.73
CA PRO A 320 18.43 11.89 33.56
C PRO A 320 17.31 11.05 32.93
N GLN A 321 16.74 11.51 31.80
CA GLN A 321 15.67 10.84 31.06
C GLN A 321 16.06 10.54 29.61
N GLY A 322 17.32 10.74 29.21
CA GLY A 322 17.78 10.49 27.84
C GLY A 322 17.66 9.01 27.46
N GLY A 323 18.12 8.14 28.36
CA GLY A 323 18.12 6.69 28.12
C GLY A 323 19.01 6.29 26.95
N TYR A 324 20.07 7.05 26.65
CA TYR A 324 20.94 6.80 25.50
C TYR A 324 21.94 5.70 25.82
N LEU A 325 22.59 5.77 26.98
CA LEU A 325 23.50 4.76 27.50
C LEU A 325 23.02 4.29 28.88
N GLU A 326 23.03 2.99 29.13
CA GLU A 326 22.72 2.44 30.44
C GLU A 326 23.94 2.49 31.38
N PRO A 327 23.72 2.59 32.71
CA PRO A 327 24.78 2.48 33.70
C PRO A 327 25.59 1.19 33.52
N GLY A 328 26.91 1.34 33.45
CA GLY A 328 27.85 0.24 33.20
C GLY A 328 28.58 0.34 31.86
N THR A 329 28.11 1.20 30.96
CA THR A 329 28.85 1.53 29.73
C THR A 329 30.20 2.16 30.07
N THR A 330 31.27 1.62 29.50
CA THR A 330 32.65 2.07 29.77
C THR A 330 33.37 2.38 28.46
N ALA A 331 33.82 3.63 28.30
CA ALA A 331 34.75 4.00 27.24
C ALA A 331 36.18 3.68 27.69
N ILE A 332 36.96 2.96 26.89
CA ILE A 332 38.31 2.53 27.20
C ILE A 332 39.23 3.01 26.09
N ILE A 333 40.26 3.77 26.45
CA ILE A 333 41.34 4.15 25.55
C ILE A 333 42.49 3.18 25.75
N GLU A 334 42.80 2.39 24.74
CA GLU A 334 43.84 1.38 24.79
C GLU A 334 44.79 1.42 23.60
N ASP A 335 46.04 1.01 23.85
CA ASP A 335 47.04 0.81 22.82
C ASP A 335 47.03 -0.66 22.38
N VAL A 336 46.45 -0.90 21.21
CA VAL A 336 46.35 -2.24 20.60
C VAL A 336 47.63 -2.66 19.89
N GLY A 337 48.61 -1.75 19.75
CA GLY A 337 49.88 -1.98 19.06
C GLY A 337 49.74 -2.04 17.53
N GLY A 338 50.72 -2.65 16.85
CA GLY A 338 50.63 -2.93 15.41
C GLY A 338 51.44 -2.00 14.49
N GLY A 339 52.23 -1.09 15.06
CA GLY A 339 53.19 -0.26 14.32
C GLY A 339 52.53 0.72 13.35
N GLY A 340 52.24 1.96 13.81
CA GLY A 340 51.67 3.00 12.96
C GLY A 340 51.02 4.12 13.78
N SER A 341 50.41 5.09 13.10
CA SER A 341 49.70 6.23 13.73
C SER A 341 48.33 5.88 14.30
N ALA A 342 47.91 4.61 14.23
CA ALA A 342 46.59 4.10 14.60
C ALA A 342 46.62 3.01 15.70
N SER A 343 47.71 2.94 16.48
CA SER A 343 47.84 1.89 17.52
C SER A 343 46.97 2.16 18.75
N VAL A 344 46.42 3.37 18.91
CA VAL A 344 45.55 3.72 20.04
C VAL A 344 44.13 3.91 19.57
N GLN A 345 43.19 3.31 20.29
CA GLN A 345 41.77 3.33 19.97
C GLN A 345 40.96 3.66 21.22
N LEU A 346 39.78 4.26 21.03
CA LEU A 346 38.72 4.30 22.03
C LEU A 346 37.70 3.21 21.70
N ILE A 347 37.34 2.39 22.68
CA ILE A 347 36.31 1.36 22.55
C ILE A 347 35.27 1.47 23.65
N PHE A 348 34.01 1.16 23.34
CA PHE A 348 32.98 0.99 24.37
C PHE A 348 32.87 -0.50 24.76
N ASP A 349 33.36 -0.84 25.94
CA ASP A 349 33.48 -2.22 26.41
C ASP A 349 33.21 -2.31 27.94
N PRO A 350 31.99 -2.71 28.36
CA PRO A 350 30.83 -2.98 27.50
C PRO A 350 30.19 -1.68 26.98
N LEU A 351 29.54 -1.78 25.83
CA LEU A 351 28.53 -0.82 25.37
C LEU A 351 27.15 -1.33 25.77
N ILE A 352 26.43 -0.60 26.61
CA ILE A 352 25.06 -0.94 27.02
C ILE A 352 24.16 0.17 26.51
N ALA A 353 23.63 -0.01 25.30
CA ALA A 353 22.72 0.95 24.69
C ALA A 353 21.39 0.97 25.45
N GLY A 354 20.91 2.17 25.79
CA GLY A 354 19.59 2.33 26.39
C GLY A 354 18.47 2.48 25.34
N PRO A 355 17.20 2.53 25.77
CA PRO A 355 16.05 2.63 24.86
C PRO A 355 16.03 3.87 23.97
N GLY A 356 16.72 4.95 24.36
CA GLY A 356 16.83 6.19 23.61
C GLY A 356 17.94 6.19 22.56
N ALA A 357 18.83 5.18 22.56
CA ALA A 357 19.92 5.10 21.59
C ALA A 357 19.43 5.06 20.14
N CYS A 358 18.30 4.38 19.88
CA CYS A 358 17.69 4.31 18.54
C CYS A 358 17.14 5.64 18.03
N CYS A 359 17.00 6.63 18.91
CA CYS A 359 16.49 7.95 18.56
C CYS A 359 17.61 8.97 18.34
N ILE A 360 18.88 8.57 18.39
CA ILE A 360 20.02 9.46 18.17
C ILE A 360 20.15 9.70 16.66
N PRO A 361 19.90 10.92 16.17
CA PRO A 361 19.92 11.20 14.73
C PRO A 361 21.34 11.23 14.19
N VAL A 362 22.23 12.00 14.82
CA VAL A 362 23.66 12.11 14.45
C VAL A 362 24.48 12.19 15.73
N GLY A 363 24.93 11.05 16.23
CA GLY A 363 25.74 10.95 17.44
C GLY A 363 27.24 11.04 17.12
N VAL A 364 27.99 11.93 17.77
CA VAL A 364 29.45 12.04 17.61
C VAL A 364 30.15 11.92 18.96
N VAL A 365 31.23 11.14 19.01
CA VAL A 365 32.07 11.01 20.20
C VAL A 365 33.19 12.04 20.17
N TYR A 366 33.38 12.73 21.27
CA TYR A 366 34.42 13.72 21.48
C TYR A 366 35.36 13.31 22.62
N LEU A 367 36.66 13.55 22.42
CA LEU A 367 37.58 13.77 23.53
C LEU A 367 37.57 15.26 23.85
N SER A 368 37.32 15.62 25.11
CA SER A 368 37.13 17.02 25.50
C SER A 368 37.82 17.39 26.80
N SER A 369 38.30 18.63 26.92
CA SER A 369 38.81 19.19 28.19
C SER A 369 37.71 19.66 29.14
N ALA A 370 36.46 19.74 28.66
CA ALA A 370 35.27 20.11 29.43
C ALA A 370 34.12 19.11 29.21
N ALA A 371 33.17 19.03 30.16
CA ALA A 371 32.00 18.15 30.04
C ALA A 371 31.07 18.55 28.89
N ASP A 372 31.06 19.84 28.54
CA ASP A 372 30.48 20.37 27.29
C ASP A 372 31.62 20.57 26.27
N PRO A 373 31.64 19.83 25.15
CA PRO A 373 32.72 19.89 24.16
C PRO A 373 32.72 21.19 23.35
N PHE A 374 31.64 22.00 23.42
CA PHE A 374 31.56 23.31 22.78
C PHE A 374 32.11 24.43 23.67
N ALA A 375 32.33 24.16 24.96
CA ALA A 375 32.87 25.12 25.93
C ALA A 375 34.40 25.03 26.12
N GLY A 376 35.07 24.12 25.40
CA GLY A 376 36.48 23.79 25.63
C GLY A 376 37.25 23.39 24.38
N MET A 377 38.45 22.84 24.60
CA MET A 377 39.19 22.15 23.54
C MET A 377 38.59 20.76 23.40
N SER A 378 38.17 20.42 22.19
CA SER A 378 37.56 19.13 21.88
C SER A 378 38.09 18.59 20.56
N TRP A 379 38.02 17.27 20.41
CA TRP A 379 38.44 16.56 19.21
C TRP A 379 37.38 15.50 18.85
N PRO A 380 36.69 15.63 17.71
CA PRO A 380 35.72 14.65 17.27
C PRO A 380 36.43 13.36 16.83
N LEU A 381 35.81 12.22 17.13
CA LEU A 381 36.24 10.91 16.70
C LEU A 381 35.36 10.42 15.56
N SER A 382 35.96 9.68 14.62
CA SER A 382 35.27 9.05 13.49
C SER A 382 35.39 7.52 13.55
N PRO A 383 34.41 6.77 13.02
CA PRO A 383 33.15 7.25 12.40
C PRO A 383 32.16 7.81 13.45
N GLU A 384 30.98 8.24 13.03
CA GLU A 384 29.94 8.73 13.96
C GLU A 384 29.47 7.60 14.90
N PHE A 385 29.06 7.93 16.12
CA PHE A 385 28.47 6.95 17.06
C PHE A 385 27.17 6.37 16.55
N ALA A 386 26.31 7.18 15.94
CA ALA A 386 25.03 6.77 15.41
C ALA A 386 24.65 7.73 14.29
N ASP A 387 24.15 7.22 13.17
CA ASP A 387 23.58 8.04 12.11
C ASP A 387 22.27 7.39 11.65
N THR A 388 21.16 8.11 11.80
CA THR A 388 19.83 7.72 11.27
C THR A 388 19.32 8.72 10.25
N VAL A 389 20.14 9.69 9.81
CA VAL A 389 19.69 10.80 8.96
C VAL A 389 19.64 10.41 7.48
N ASP A 390 20.16 9.25 7.09
CA ASP A 390 19.95 8.65 5.77
C ASP A 390 18.52 8.06 5.61
N TYR A 391 17.49 8.92 5.76
CA TYR A 391 16.12 8.87 5.21
C TYR A 391 15.34 7.54 5.17
N GLN A 392 15.76 6.50 5.89
CA GLN A 392 15.06 5.24 5.97
C GLN A 392 14.43 5.13 7.37
N PRO A 393 13.10 5.34 7.50
CA PRO A 393 12.40 5.36 8.80
C PRO A 393 12.45 4.02 9.55
N ASP A 394 13.00 2.97 8.94
CA ASP A 394 13.13 1.63 9.50
C ASP A 394 14.57 1.28 9.95
N LEU A 395 15.56 2.15 9.70
CA LEU A 395 16.93 1.94 10.17
C LEU A 395 17.09 2.48 11.60
N LEU A 396 17.29 1.55 12.55
CA LEU A 396 17.65 1.88 13.92
C LEU A 396 19.08 2.42 13.95
N ALA A 397 19.33 3.43 14.77
CA ALA A 397 20.68 3.92 15.03
C ALA A 397 21.61 2.75 15.36
N ASP A 398 22.78 2.74 14.73
CA ASP A 398 23.78 1.72 14.92
C ASP A 398 24.97 2.28 15.75
N PRO A 399 25.05 1.94 17.06
CA PRO A 399 26.13 2.40 17.92
C PRO A 399 27.51 1.85 17.52
N VAL A 400 28.37 2.73 17.00
CA VAL A 400 29.77 2.41 16.75
C VAL A 400 30.53 2.15 18.06
N ARG A 401 31.32 1.07 18.05
CA ARG A 401 32.01 0.56 19.24
C ARG A 401 33.49 0.91 19.32
N THR A 402 34.09 1.39 18.24
CA THR A 402 35.55 1.56 18.13
C THR A 402 35.91 2.78 17.30
N TYR A 403 36.87 3.56 17.79
CA TYR A 403 37.33 4.80 17.18
C TYR A 403 38.85 4.82 17.18
N THR A 404 39.45 5.20 16.06
CA THR A 404 40.91 5.38 16.00
C THR A 404 41.29 6.75 16.55
N ILE A 405 42.27 6.81 17.45
CA ILE A 405 42.79 8.06 17.99
C ILE A 405 44.11 8.38 17.29
N SER A 406 44.20 9.57 16.69
CA SER A 406 45.41 10.01 16.01
C SER A 406 46.59 10.19 16.97
N ALA A 407 47.81 9.90 16.51
CA ALA A 407 49.02 10.03 17.33
C ALA A 407 49.21 11.42 17.96
N SER A 408 48.76 12.51 17.31
CA SER A 408 48.82 13.86 17.89
C SER A 408 47.90 14.04 19.09
N VAL A 409 46.71 13.43 19.07
CA VAL A 409 45.77 13.44 20.19
C VAL A 409 46.27 12.57 21.33
N VAL A 410 46.86 11.40 21.02
CA VAL A 410 47.50 10.53 22.02
C VAL A 410 48.62 11.26 22.76
N ALA A 411 49.46 12.00 22.04
CA ALA A 411 50.57 12.74 22.63
C ALA A 411 50.12 13.82 23.63
N ASP A 412 48.89 14.31 23.48
CA ASP A 412 48.27 15.30 24.36
C ASP A 412 47.07 14.72 25.14
N LEU A 413 46.99 13.40 25.33
CA LEU A 413 45.83 12.77 25.96
C LEU A 413 45.53 13.34 27.36
N ALA A 414 46.56 13.80 28.06
CA ALA A 414 46.43 14.42 29.39
C ALA A 414 45.75 15.80 29.39
N SER A 415 45.58 16.46 28.24
CA SER A 415 44.83 17.72 28.12
C SER A 415 43.32 17.49 28.02
N TYR A 416 42.90 16.27 27.67
CA TYR A 416 41.51 15.84 27.65
C TYR A 416 41.11 15.24 29.01
N ARG A 417 39.92 15.60 29.46
CA ARG A 417 39.37 15.17 30.76
C ARG A 417 38.09 14.36 30.64
N TYR A 418 37.41 14.43 29.50
CA TYR A 418 36.12 13.79 29.30
C TYR A 418 36.06 13.07 27.97
N VAL A 419 35.31 11.98 27.95
CA VAL A 419 34.69 11.42 26.75
C VAL A 419 33.25 11.91 26.73
N VAL A 420 32.81 12.50 25.62
CA VAL A 420 31.46 13.07 25.49
C VAL A 420 30.79 12.51 24.24
N LEU A 421 29.55 12.07 24.37
CA LEU A 421 28.67 11.73 23.24
C LEU A 421 27.71 12.89 23.01
N VAL A 422 27.64 13.37 21.78
CA VAL A 422 26.92 14.59 21.39
C VAL A 422 25.98 14.30 20.22
N ASP A 423 24.80 14.91 20.20
CA ASP A 423 23.99 15.04 18.99
C ASP A 423 24.40 16.26 18.16
N GLU A 424 24.78 16.03 16.91
CA GLU A 424 25.12 17.10 15.96
C GLU A 424 24.00 17.45 14.99
N SER A 425 22.86 16.74 15.03
CA SER A 425 21.72 17.05 14.16
C SER A 425 21.08 18.41 14.48
N GLY A 426 21.31 18.93 15.68
CA GLY A 426 20.70 20.16 16.18
C GLY A 426 19.23 19.99 16.58
N LEU A 427 18.76 18.75 16.70
CA LEU A 427 17.39 18.45 17.12
C LEU A 427 17.20 18.58 18.64
N PHE A 428 18.24 18.28 19.43
CA PHE A 428 18.18 18.45 20.88
C PHE A 428 18.58 19.88 21.30
N LEU A 429 17.83 20.44 22.26
CA LEU A 429 18.14 21.74 22.86
C LEU A 429 19.47 21.72 23.65
N ASP A 430 19.79 20.58 24.22
CA ASP A 430 21.08 20.29 24.84
C ASP A 430 21.72 19.15 24.05
N PRO A 431 22.78 19.43 23.28
CA PRO A 431 23.37 18.44 22.39
C PRO A 431 24.19 17.39 23.16
N VAL A 432 24.51 17.58 24.44
CA VAL A 432 25.30 16.60 25.21
C VAL A 432 24.40 15.44 25.67
N LEU A 433 24.60 14.26 25.09
CA LEU A 433 23.80 13.06 25.36
C LEU A 433 24.35 12.29 26.56
N ALA A 434 25.66 12.02 26.57
CA ALA A 434 26.33 11.29 27.63
C ALA A 434 27.76 11.79 27.86
N VAL A 435 28.26 11.65 29.09
CA VAL A 435 29.59 12.10 29.49
C VAL A 435 30.24 11.12 30.46
N GLY A 436 31.55 10.94 30.33
CA GLY A 436 32.37 10.21 31.30
C GLY A 436 33.68 10.95 31.55
N GLU A 437 34.10 11.06 32.82
CA GLU A 437 35.41 11.61 33.18
C GLU A 437 36.50 10.56 32.92
N LEU A 438 37.55 10.96 32.20
CA LEU A 438 38.71 10.13 31.91
C LEU A 438 39.57 9.94 33.15
N VAL A 439 39.82 8.67 33.48
CA VAL A 439 40.69 8.22 34.55
C VAL A 439 41.83 7.41 33.94
N SER A 440 43.07 7.69 34.32
CA SER A 440 44.24 6.99 33.81
C SER A 440 44.27 5.52 34.26
N GLY A 441 44.67 4.62 33.36
CA GLY A 441 44.81 3.19 33.61
C GLY A 441 43.51 2.39 33.44
N PRO A 442 43.52 1.09 33.77
CA PRO A 442 42.37 0.21 33.62
C PRO A 442 41.24 0.55 34.60
N PRO A 443 39.99 0.20 34.28
CA PRO A 443 38.89 0.28 35.24
C PRO A 443 39.17 -0.62 36.46
N PRO A 444 38.69 -0.22 37.67
CA PRO A 444 38.96 -0.89 38.95
C PRO A 444 38.42 -2.31 39.10
#